data_AF-A0A966MTH5-F1
#
_entry.id   AF-A0A966MTH5-F1
#
_cell.length_a   1.000
_cell.length_b   1.000
_cell.length_c   1.000
_cell.angle_alpha   90.00
_cell.angle_beta   90.00
_cell.angle_gamma   90.00
#
_symmetry.space_group_name_H-M   'P 1'
#
loop_
_entity.id
_entity.type
_entity.pdbx_description
1 polymer ?
#
loop_
_entity_poly.entity_id
_entity_poly.type
_entity_poly.pdbx_seq_one_letter_code
_entity_poly.pdbx_strand_id
1 'polypeptide(L)'
;MDGRDDARRHHGQALTGGTGDGVGRSVMRDPVTMGHQPGLDGLRGVSVLAVIAYHAGFGGLHGGFLGVEVFFVVSGYLITTLLLEEHERSAGVSLRSFWVRRARRLLPALFLVLAVTSVWVLLWGSPEQASQMRRDLPWAVGYLANWGQVVGDVPYFAAGDPPLLRHLWSLAVEEQWYVLWPLALMWLLRRTRSARRRTALVLAGAVAAYLLAWWVVRGGSTPMGWPVSGADRINFAYLSTPTRASGLLVGASAAFVWRPWRRQIREVDPV
;
A
#
# COMPACT_ATOMS: atom_id res chain seq x y z
N MET A 1 -72.12 -32.14 45.03
CA MET A 1 -72.52 -31.40 43.81
C MET A 1 -71.24 -30.85 43.20
N ASP A 2 -70.60 -31.51 42.24
CA ASP A 2 -70.81 -32.86 41.71
C ASP A 2 -69.42 -33.47 41.37
N GLY A 3 -69.18 -34.79 41.46
CA GLY A 3 -69.57 -35.77 40.45
C GLY A 3 -68.45 -35.86 39.38
N ARG A 4 -67.42 -36.71 39.56
CA ARG A 4 -67.30 -38.12 39.06
C ARG A 4 -67.25 -38.26 37.53
N ASP A 5 -66.49 -39.15 36.89
CA ASP A 5 -65.35 -40.06 37.19
C ASP A 5 -64.64 -40.30 35.80
N ASP A 6 -63.69 -41.20 35.49
CA ASP A 6 -62.96 -42.32 36.14
C ASP A 6 -61.54 -42.33 35.46
N ALA A 7 -60.42 -42.12 36.17
CA ALA A 7 -59.62 -43.09 36.92
C ALA A 7 -58.62 -43.97 36.11
N ARG A 8 -57.41 -44.12 36.70
CA ARG A 8 -56.46 -45.29 36.65
C ARG A 8 -55.89 -45.69 35.26
N ARG A 9 -54.59 -46.00 35.12
CA ARG A 9 -53.82 -47.07 35.81
C ARG A 9 -52.28 -46.82 35.79
N HIS A 10 -51.53 -47.69 36.47
CA HIS A 10 -50.07 -47.64 36.63
C HIS A 10 -49.30 -48.62 35.70
N HIS A 11 -47.96 -48.53 35.80
CA HIS A 11 -46.88 -49.50 35.44
C HIS A 11 -46.16 -49.29 34.11
N GLY A 12 -44.82 -49.46 34.17
CA GLY A 12 -43.89 -49.31 33.04
C GLY A 12 -42.52 -48.77 33.47
N GLN A 13 -41.69 -49.57 34.15
CA GLN A 13 -40.25 -49.30 34.23
C GLN A 13 -39.57 -49.77 32.93
N ALA A 14 -38.75 -48.92 32.31
CA ALA A 14 -37.75 -49.34 31.33
C ALA A 14 -36.59 -48.33 31.29
N LEU A 15 -35.36 -48.84 31.33
CA LEU A 15 -34.13 -48.08 31.09
C LEU A 15 -33.69 -48.33 29.63
N THR A 16 -33.42 -47.27 28.87
CA THR A 16 -32.56 -47.33 27.68
C THR A 16 -31.85 -45.99 27.47
N GLY A 17 -30.66 -46.05 26.85
CA GLY A 17 -29.76 -44.91 26.72
C GLY A 17 -30.19 -43.88 25.67
N GLY A 18 -29.83 -42.62 25.92
CA GLY A 18 -30.05 -41.48 25.02
C GLY A 18 -28.83 -40.56 25.01
N THR A 19 -27.65 -41.09 24.71
CA THR A 19 -26.42 -40.30 24.46
C THR A 19 -26.56 -39.54 23.15
N GLY A 20 -27.31 -38.44 23.17
CA GLY A 20 -27.40 -37.51 22.05
C GLY A 20 -26.09 -36.75 21.92
N ASP A 21 -25.28 -37.10 20.92
CA ASP A 21 -23.96 -36.52 20.72
C ASP A 21 -24.02 -34.99 20.65
N GLY A 22 -23.31 -34.34 21.58
CA GLY A 22 -23.04 -32.91 21.54
C GLY A 22 -22.08 -32.59 20.40
N VAL A 23 -22.57 -32.62 19.16
CA VAL A 23 -21.82 -32.26 17.95
C VAL A 23 -21.39 -30.81 18.06
N GLY A 24 -20.19 -30.62 18.61
CA GLY A 24 -19.56 -29.33 18.81
C GLY A 24 -19.35 -28.66 17.46
N ARG A 25 -20.29 -27.80 17.06
CA ARG A 25 -20.09 -26.84 15.97
C ARG A 25 -18.85 -26.04 16.32
N SER A 26 -17.73 -26.35 15.69
CA SER A 26 -16.53 -25.56 15.76
C SER A 26 -16.87 -24.17 15.24
N VAL A 27 -17.05 -23.22 16.17
CA VAL A 27 -17.20 -21.81 15.83
C VAL A 27 -15.85 -21.39 15.29
N MET A 28 -15.71 -21.47 13.96
CA MET A 28 -14.62 -20.83 13.23
C MET A 28 -14.70 -19.33 13.50
N ARG A 29 -14.02 -18.89 14.56
CA ARG A 29 -13.83 -17.47 14.85
C ARG A 29 -13.15 -16.87 13.63
N ASP A 30 -13.83 -15.95 12.94
CA ASP A 30 -13.25 -15.26 11.79
C ASP A 30 -11.91 -14.63 12.19
N PRO A 31 -10.85 -14.79 11.36
CA PRO A 31 -9.52 -14.32 11.73
C PRO A 31 -9.53 -12.79 11.85
N VAL A 32 -9.28 -12.29 13.07
CA VAL A 32 -9.29 -10.84 13.36
C VAL A 32 -8.38 -10.09 12.39
N THR A 33 -9.01 -9.26 11.57
CA THR A 33 -8.34 -8.40 10.58
C THR A 33 -7.99 -7.04 11.15
N MET A 34 -7.12 -6.29 10.46
CA MET A 34 -6.78 -4.91 10.75
C MET A 34 -8.01 -3.98 10.90
N GLY A 35 -9.08 -4.24 10.13
CA GLY A 35 -10.20 -3.30 10.00
C GLY A 35 -9.80 -2.01 9.26
N HIS A 36 -10.58 -0.94 9.45
CA HIS A 36 -10.16 0.42 9.09
C HIS A 36 -9.33 1.01 10.24
N GLN A 37 -8.23 1.69 9.92
CA GLN A 37 -7.26 2.21 10.90
C GLN A 37 -7.06 3.72 10.71
N PRO A 38 -7.93 4.57 11.32
CA PRO A 38 -7.89 6.02 11.16
C PRO A 38 -6.53 6.65 11.48
N GLY A 39 -5.77 6.10 12.43
CA GLY A 39 -4.43 6.57 12.75
C GLY A 39 -3.41 6.37 11.62
N LEU A 40 -3.52 5.29 10.83
CA LEU A 40 -2.61 5.03 9.71
C LEU A 40 -2.95 5.89 8.49
N ASP A 41 -4.23 6.09 8.19
CA ASP A 41 -4.65 7.04 7.15
C ASP A 41 -4.38 8.51 7.59
N GLY A 42 -4.52 8.83 8.88
CA GLY A 42 -4.14 10.11 9.46
C GLY A 42 -2.64 10.42 9.35
N LEU A 43 -1.77 9.44 9.64
CA LEU A 43 -0.33 9.56 9.41
C LEU A 43 -0.01 9.85 7.94
N ARG A 44 -0.68 9.18 6.99
CA ARG A 44 -0.53 9.48 5.55
C ARG A 44 -1.01 10.89 5.19
N GLY A 45 -2.09 11.36 5.81
CA GLY A 45 -2.57 12.74 5.67
C GLY A 45 -1.52 13.75 6.14
N VAL A 46 -0.99 13.58 7.35
CA VAL A 46 0.09 14.43 7.90
C VAL A 46 1.35 14.40 7.02
N SER A 47 1.75 13.22 6.52
CA SER A 47 2.85 13.09 5.57
C SER A 47 2.66 13.92 4.30
N VAL A 48 1.45 13.91 3.71
CA VAL A 48 1.14 14.70 2.51
C VAL A 48 1.09 16.20 2.83
N LEU A 49 0.51 16.59 3.97
CA LEU A 49 0.49 17.98 4.42
C LEU A 49 1.91 18.54 4.65
N ALA A 50 2.83 17.73 5.19
CA ALA A 50 4.24 18.12 5.34
C ALA A 50 4.95 18.33 3.99
N VAL A 51 4.64 17.51 2.98
CA VAL A 51 5.15 17.70 1.60
C VAL A 51 4.58 18.96 0.97
N ILE A 52 3.30 19.25 1.16
CA ILE A 52 2.66 20.48 0.67
C ILE A 52 3.25 21.72 1.36
N ALA A 53 3.40 21.70 2.69
CA ALA A 53 3.97 22.81 3.46
C ALA A 53 5.42 23.12 3.05
N TYR A 54 6.22 22.07 2.80
CA TYR A 54 7.58 22.20 2.25
C TYR A 54 7.58 22.88 0.87
N HIS A 55 6.74 22.43 -0.06
CA HIS A 55 6.67 23.02 -1.40
C HIS A 55 6.00 24.40 -1.45
N ALA A 56 5.17 24.75 -0.46
CA ALA A 56 4.60 26.07 -0.27
C ALA A 56 5.54 27.06 0.46
N GLY A 57 6.77 26.65 0.79
CA GLY A 57 7.79 27.53 1.38
C GLY A 57 7.61 27.84 2.87
N PHE A 58 6.79 27.08 3.60
CA PHE A 58 6.68 27.26 5.05
C PHE A 58 8.02 26.92 5.73
N GLY A 59 8.54 27.91 6.46
CA GLY A 59 9.98 28.05 6.71
C GLY A 59 10.63 26.96 7.55
N GLY A 60 11.95 26.79 7.36
CA GLY A 60 12.82 25.94 8.19
C GLY A 60 12.66 24.43 8.03
N LEU A 61 11.62 23.95 7.33
CA LEU A 61 11.31 22.52 7.11
C LEU A 61 12.29 21.82 6.15
N HIS A 62 13.54 21.64 6.59
CA HIS A 62 14.56 20.88 5.87
C HIS A 62 14.21 19.38 5.89
N GLY A 63 13.40 18.93 4.93
CA GLY A 63 13.15 17.49 4.75
C GLY A 63 11.78 17.07 4.22
N GLY A 64 11.18 17.76 3.25
CA GLY A 64 9.93 17.29 2.61
C GLY A 64 9.97 15.85 2.10
N PHE A 65 11.17 15.33 1.77
CA PHE A 65 11.38 13.92 1.42
C PHE A 65 11.00 12.93 2.54
N LEU A 66 11.08 13.33 3.81
CA LEU A 66 10.68 12.50 4.96
C LEU A 66 9.18 12.24 4.96
N GLY A 67 8.36 13.21 4.57
CA GLY A 67 6.91 13.02 4.40
C GLY A 67 6.62 11.94 3.36
N VAL A 68 7.31 11.97 2.21
CA VAL A 68 7.19 10.94 1.17
C VAL A 68 7.68 9.57 1.67
N GLU A 69 8.79 9.50 2.41
CA GLU A 69 9.28 8.22 2.94
C GLU A 69 8.32 7.61 3.97
N VAL A 70 7.77 8.40 4.90
CA VAL A 70 6.75 7.94 5.86
C VAL A 70 5.48 7.50 5.13
N PHE A 71 5.03 8.24 4.12
CA PHE A 71 3.88 7.85 3.29
C PHE A 71 4.12 6.50 2.58
N PHE A 72 5.32 6.26 2.05
CA PHE A 72 5.72 4.98 1.44
C PHE A 72 5.83 3.86 2.47
N VAL A 73 6.39 4.09 3.66
CA VAL A 73 6.44 3.08 4.74
C VAL A 73 5.03 2.69 5.19
N VAL A 74 4.14 3.65 5.45
CA VAL A 74 2.77 3.35 5.88
C VAL A 74 1.97 2.67 4.76
N SER A 75 2.14 3.08 3.49
CA SER A 75 1.48 2.41 2.36
C SER A 75 2.00 0.98 2.18
N GLY A 76 3.31 0.76 2.22
CA GLY A 76 3.92 -0.59 2.15
C GLY A 76 3.40 -1.52 3.25
N TYR A 77 3.27 -1.00 4.47
CA TYR A 77 2.69 -1.73 5.61
C TYR A 77 1.21 -2.06 5.42
N LEU A 78 0.36 -1.07 5.11
CA LEU A 78 -1.08 -1.25 4.90
C LEU A 78 -1.36 -2.26 3.79
N ILE A 79 -0.70 -2.09 2.64
CA ILE A 79 -0.88 -2.93 1.45
C ILE A 79 -0.50 -4.38 1.75
N THR A 80 0.67 -4.60 2.33
CA THR A 80 1.15 -5.96 2.65
C THR A 80 0.24 -6.64 3.67
N THR A 81 -0.20 -5.89 4.68
CA THR A 81 -1.09 -6.44 5.71
C THR A 81 -2.45 -6.85 5.15
N LEU A 82 -3.08 -6.01 4.33
CA LEU A 82 -4.35 -6.33 3.67
C LEU A 82 -4.25 -7.56 2.76
N LEU A 83 -3.14 -7.69 2.02
CA LEU A 83 -2.89 -8.85 1.15
C LEU A 83 -2.60 -10.13 1.97
N LEU A 84 -1.88 -10.02 3.09
CA LEU A 84 -1.66 -11.13 4.01
C LEU A 84 -2.97 -11.62 4.64
N GLU A 85 -3.85 -10.72 5.05
CA GLU A 85 -5.14 -11.08 5.67
C GLU A 85 -6.15 -11.63 4.65
N GLU A 86 -6.15 -11.15 3.40
CA GLU A 86 -6.91 -11.79 2.33
C GLU A 86 -6.39 -13.21 2.04
N HIS A 87 -5.07 -13.41 1.99
CA HIS A 87 -4.45 -14.73 1.81
C HIS A 87 -4.70 -15.69 2.97
N GLU A 88 -4.62 -15.21 4.21
CA GLU A 88 -4.83 -16.04 5.42
C GLU A 88 -6.29 -16.46 5.60
N ARG A 89 -7.26 -15.66 5.11
CA ARG A 89 -8.69 -16.01 5.11
C ARG A 89 -9.10 -16.88 3.92
N SER A 90 -8.56 -16.63 2.73
CA SER A 90 -9.05 -17.21 1.47
C SER A 90 -8.05 -18.15 0.77
N ALA A 91 -6.96 -18.54 1.45
CA ALA A 91 -5.83 -19.30 0.91
C ALA A 91 -5.13 -18.69 -0.33
N GLY A 92 -5.50 -17.47 -0.73
CA GLY A 92 -5.10 -16.80 -1.96
C GLY A 92 -5.56 -15.35 -1.99
N VAL A 93 -5.14 -14.60 -3.02
CA VAL A 93 -5.48 -13.17 -3.18
C VAL A 93 -6.21 -12.98 -4.51
N SER A 94 -7.34 -12.30 -4.49
CA SER A 94 -8.12 -11.94 -5.67
C SER A 94 -7.54 -10.67 -6.30
N LEU A 95 -6.47 -10.81 -7.09
CA LEU A 95 -5.78 -9.68 -7.75
C LEU A 95 -6.74 -8.73 -8.47
N ARG A 96 -7.69 -9.28 -9.25
CA ARG A 96 -8.74 -8.51 -9.94
C ARG A 96 -9.54 -7.66 -8.96
N SER A 97 -9.97 -8.22 -7.83
CA SER A 97 -10.72 -7.50 -6.80
C SER A 97 -9.85 -6.44 -6.11
N PHE A 98 -8.59 -6.75 -5.84
CA PHE A 98 -7.63 -5.80 -5.27
C PHE A 98 -7.42 -4.58 -6.19
N TRP A 99 -7.07 -4.81 -7.46
CA TRP A 99 -6.85 -3.74 -8.44
C TRP A 99 -8.12 -2.95 -8.74
N VAL A 100 -9.28 -3.59 -8.90
CA VAL A 100 -10.56 -2.87 -9.12
C VAL A 100 -10.93 -1.97 -7.92
N ARG A 101 -10.64 -2.40 -6.68
CA ARG A 101 -10.82 -1.54 -5.49
C ARG A 101 -9.86 -0.34 -5.49
N ARG A 102 -8.62 -0.49 -5.95
CA ARG A 102 -7.64 0.61 -6.06
C ARG A 102 -7.99 1.58 -7.19
N ALA A 103 -8.26 1.05 -8.39
CA ALA A 103 -8.68 1.83 -9.56
C ALA A 103 -9.91 2.73 -9.25
N ARG A 104 -10.95 2.17 -8.62
CA ARG A 104 -12.15 2.94 -8.21
C ARG A 104 -11.87 4.03 -7.17
N ARG A 105 -10.80 3.92 -6.38
CA ARG A 105 -10.39 4.92 -5.37
C ARG A 105 -9.47 6.00 -5.93
N LEU A 106 -8.66 5.68 -6.95
CA LEU A 106 -7.57 6.54 -7.42
C LEU A 106 -7.83 7.19 -8.78
N LEU A 107 -8.40 6.45 -9.75
CA LEU A 107 -8.63 6.97 -11.10
C LEU A 107 -9.56 8.19 -11.14
N PRO A 108 -10.70 8.26 -10.41
CA PRO A 108 -11.57 9.42 -10.47
C PRO A 108 -10.89 10.71 -10.02
N ALA A 109 -10.07 10.64 -8.98
CA ALA A 109 -9.30 11.78 -8.48
C ALA A 109 -8.18 12.19 -9.45
N LEU A 110 -7.44 11.22 -10.01
CA LEU A 110 -6.42 11.50 -11.02
C LEU A 110 -7.02 12.17 -12.25
N PHE A 111 -8.04 11.58 -12.87
CA PHE A 111 -8.64 12.14 -14.08
C PHE A 111 -9.31 13.50 -13.84
N LEU A 112 -9.88 13.75 -12.64
CA LEU A 112 -10.38 15.07 -12.28
C LEU A 112 -9.24 16.11 -12.22
N VAL A 113 -8.13 15.81 -11.55
CA VAL A 113 -6.96 16.71 -11.47
C VAL A 113 -6.37 16.96 -12.86
N LEU A 114 -6.21 15.91 -13.69
CA LEU A 114 -5.70 16.04 -15.05
C LEU A 114 -6.64 16.87 -15.94
N ALA A 115 -7.96 16.66 -15.87
CA ALA A 115 -8.93 17.43 -16.63
C ALA A 115 -8.94 18.91 -16.21
N VAL A 116 -9.05 19.20 -14.90
CA VAL A 116 -9.07 20.58 -14.37
C VAL A 116 -7.77 21.31 -14.71
N THR A 117 -6.60 20.68 -14.54
CA THR A 117 -5.31 21.30 -14.87
C THR A 117 -5.16 21.50 -16.38
N SER A 118 -5.64 20.58 -17.21
CA SER A 118 -5.60 20.75 -18.68
C SER A 118 -6.51 21.89 -19.16
N VAL A 119 -7.71 22.01 -18.59
CA VAL A 119 -8.63 23.13 -18.88
C VAL A 119 -8.04 24.46 -18.41
N TRP A 120 -7.41 24.49 -17.23
CA TRP A 120 -6.73 25.70 -16.75
C TRP A 120 -5.58 26.12 -17.67
N VAL A 121 -4.74 25.17 -18.11
CA VAL A 121 -3.65 25.44 -19.07
C VAL A 121 -4.19 25.88 -20.44
N LEU A 122 -5.32 25.35 -20.90
CA LEU A 122 -5.95 25.73 -22.17
C LEU A 122 -6.49 27.18 -22.15
N LEU A 123 -6.93 27.67 -20.99
CA LEU A 123 -7.58 28.98 -20.85
C LEU A 123 -6.64 30.10 -20.35
N TRP A 124 -5.63 29.75 -19.54
CA TRP A 124 -4.74 30.73 -18.88
C TRP A 124 -3.25 30.35 -18.88
N GLY A 125 -2.88 29.17 -19.41
CA GLY A 125 -1.49 28.69 -19.39
C GLY A 125 -0.60 29.36 -20.44
N SER A 126 0.69 29.50 -20.11
CA SER A 126 1.69 29.98 -21.07
C SER A 126 1.96 28.95 -22.20
N PRO A 127 2.54 29.35 -23.35
CA PRO A 127 2.93 28.41 -24.41
C PRO A 127 3.86 27.29 -23.91
N GLU A 128 4.75 27.61 -22.96
CA GLU A 128 5.67 26.68 -22.31
C GLU A 128 4.91 25.71 -21.42
N GLN A 129 3.99 26.20 -20.57
CA GLN A 129 3.13 25.36 -19.72
C GLN A 129 2.25 24.43 -20.55
N ALA A 130 1.71 24.91 -21.67
CA ALA A 130 0.96 24.09 -22.63
C ALA A 130 1.84 23.02 -23.28
N SER A 131 3.12 23.33 -23.55
CA SER A 131 4.08 22.34 -24.08
C SER A 131 4.48 21.30 -23.04
N GLN A 132 4.74 21.71 -21.80
CA GLN A 132 5.00 20.81 -20.67
C GLN A 132 3.80 19.89 -20.42
N MET A 133 2.57 20.43 -20.38
CA MET A 133 1.35 19.64 -20.20
C MET A 133 1.19 18.58 -21.28
N ARG A 134 1.36 18.92 -22.56
CA ARG A 134 1.30 17.94 -23.67
C ARG A 134 2.32 16.80 -23.53
N ARG A 135 3.53 17.10 -23.05
CA ARG A 135 4.60 16.12 -22.82
C ARG A 135 4.35 15.24 -21.59
N ASP A 136 3.86 15.83 -20.49
CA ASP A 136 3.80 15.18 -19.18
C ASP A 136 2.48 14.40 -18.97
N LEU A 137 1.39 14.79 -19.65
CA LEU A 137 0.07 14.18 -19.51
C LEU A 137 0.02 12.68 -19.84
N PRO A 138 0.66 12.16 -20.92
CA PRO A 138 0.69 10.71 -21.19
C PRO A 138 1.35 9.91 -20.07
N TRP A 139 2.45 10.41 -19.51
CA TRP A 139 3.14 9.79 -18.37
C TRP A 139 2.26 9.81 -17.11
N ALA A 140 1.51 10.88 -16.89
CA ALA A 140 0.57 10.98 -15.76
C ALA A 140 -0.61 10.00 -15.88
N VAL A 141 -1.24 9.90 -17.05
CA VAL A 141 -2.33 8.94 -17.33
C VAL A 141 -1.87 7.49 -17.13
N GLY A 142 -0.62 7.17 -17.50
CA GLY A 142 -0.05 5.83 -17.32
C GLY A 142 0.45 5.49 -15.90
N TYR A 143 0.35 6.39 -14.92
CA TYR A 143 1.08 6.28 -13.63
C TYR A 143 2.60 6.05 -13.79
N LEU A 144 3.18 6.72 -14.79
CA LEU A 144 4.62 6.73 -15.10
C LEU A 144 5.21 8.15 -15.01
N ALA A 145 4.53 9.09 -14.33
CA ALA A 145 4.95 10.49 -14.16
C ALA A 145 6.33 10.66 -13.52
N ASN A 146 6.81 9.66 -12.76
CA ASN A 146 8.17 9.62 -12.26
C ASN A 146 9.19 9.30 -13.37
N TRP A 147 8.90 8.32 -14.24
CA TRP A 147 9.75 7.96 -15.37
C TRP A 147 9.78 9.04 -16.45
N GLY A 148 8.67 9.73 -16.73
CA GLY A 148 8.66 10.87 -17.64
C GLY A 148 9.59 12.00 -17.20
N GLN A 149 9.72 12.24 -15.89
CA GLN A 149 10.68 13.21 -15.34
C GLN A 149 12.13 12.70 -15.31
N VAL A 150 12.34 11.39 -15.23
CA VAL A 150 13.68 10.76 -15.34
C VAL A 150 14.19 10.74 -16.79
N VAL A 151 13.30 10.62 -17.79
CA VAL A 151 13.68 10.57 -19.22
C VAL A 151 13.69 11.96 -19.86
N GLY A 152 12.98 12.94 -19.30
CA GLY A 152 12.88 14.29 -19.84
C GLY A 152 13.97 15.28 -19.43
N ASP A 153 15.01 14.85 -18.69
CA ASP A 153 16.11 15.67 -18.11
C ASP A 153 15.66 17.03 -17.52
N VAL A 154 14.48 17.07 -16.87
CA VAL A 154 14.02 18.26 -16.15
C VAL A 154 14.53 18.16 -14.71
N PRO A 155 15.50 18.96 -14.26
CA PRO A 155 16.12 18.73 -12.95
C PRO A 155 15.09 18.94 -11.82
N TYR A 156 14.87 17.92 -10.99
CA TYR A 156 13.85 17.96 -9.95
C TYR A 156 14.08 19.10 -8.93
N PHE A 157 15.35 19.41 -8.68
CA PHE A 157 15.80 20.45 -7.74
C PHE A 157 16.26 21.76 -8.44
N ALA A 158 15.88 21.98 -9.71
CA ALA A 158 16.10 23.28 -10.34
C ALA A 158 15.32 24.39 -9.61
N ALA A 159 15.89 25.60 -9.59
CA ALA A 159 15.18 26.81 -9.21
C ALA A 159 14.25 27.28 -10.34
N GLY A 160 13.16 27.96 -9.98
CA GLY A 160 12.08 28.35 -10.90
C GLY A 160 10.84 27.45 -10.76
N ASP A 161 9.85 27.67 -11.63
CA ASP A 161 8.55 27.01 -11.51
C ASP A 161 8.63 25.49 -11.82
N PRO A 162 8.05 24.64 -10.97
CA PRO A 162 7.98 23.20 -11.23
C PRO A 162 6.98 22.91 -12.37
N PRO A 163 7.21 21.88 -13.21
CA PRO A 163 6.20 21.37 -14.11
C PRO A 163 4.91 21.01 -13.36
N LEU A 164 3.76 21.41 -13.90
CA LEU A 164 2.47 21.37 -13.21
C LEU A 164 2.13 19.97 -12.64
N LEU A 165 2.50 18.91 -13.36
CA LEU A 165 2.25 17.52 -12.99
C LEU A 165 3.39 16.85 -12.18
N ARG A 166 4.47 17.60 -11.83
CA ARG A 166 5.65 17.08 -11.09
C ARG A 166 5.27 16.23 -9.89
N HIS A 167 4.31 16.70 -9.10
CA HIS A 167 3.84 16.09 -7.84
C HIS A 167 3.32 14.66 -7.99
N LEU A 168 2.86 14.24 -9.18
CA LEU A 168 2.33 12.91 -9.45
C LEU A 168 3.39 11.79 -9.43
N TRP A 169 4.70 12.12 -9.34
CA TRP A 169 5.77 11.12 -9.30
C TRP A 169 5.62 10.12 -8.14
N SER A 170 5.22 10.59 -6.96
CA SER A 170 5.10 9.76 -5.76
C SER A 170 3.90 8.81 -5.85
N LEU A 171 2.79 9.29 -6.41
CA LEU A 171 1.60 8.50 -6.72
C LEU A 171 1.88 7.45 -7.82
N ALA A 172 2.68 7.79 -8.82
CA ALA A 172 3.15 6.85 -9.85
C ALA A 172 3.95 5.69 -9.25
N VAL A 173 4.84 5.97 -8.28
CA VAL A 173 5.57 4.92 -7.53
C VAL A 173 4.62 4.07 -6.67
N GLU A 174 3.60 4.66 -6.04
CA GLU A 174 2.60 3.89 -5.26
C GLU A 174 1.74 2.97 -6.16
N GLU A 175 1.33 3.41 -7.35
CA GLU A 175 0.54 2.56 -8.27
C GLU A 175 1.37 1.45 -8.93
N GLN A 176 2.62 1.73 -9.30
CA GLN A 176 3.55 0.67 -9.73
C GLN A 176 3.75 -0.38 -8.63
N TRP A 177 3.72 0.02 -7.35
CA TRP A 177 3.69 -0.91 -6.21
C TRP A 177 2.35 -1.64 -6.05
N TYR A 178 1.20 -0.98 -6.25
CA TYR A 178 -0.13 -1.63 -6.26
C TYR A 178 -0.24 -2.73 -7.34
N VAL A 179 0.46 -2.59 -8.47
CA VAL A 179 0.54 -3.62 -9.52
C VAL A 179 1.54 -4.72 -9.17
N LEU A 180 2.79 -4.37 -8.85
CA LEU A 180 3.90 -5.33 -8.73
C LEU A 180 3.92 -6.11 -7.41
N TRP A 181 3.60 -5.45 -6.29
CA TRP A 181 3.78 -6.08 -4.98
C TRP A 181 2.84 -7.26 -4.69
N PRO A 182 1.55 -7.27 -5.07
CA PRO A 182 0.71 -8.46 -4.93
C PRO A 182 1.31 -9.71 -5.61
N LEU A 183 1.95 -9.54 -6.77
CA LEU A 183 2.61 -10.63 -7.50
C LEU A 183 3.86 -11.12 -6.77
N ALA A 184 4.73 -10.19 -6.37
CA ALA A 184 5.96 -10.50 -5.61
C ALA A 184 5.65 -11.15 -4.25
N LEU A 185 4.62 -10.68 -3.56
CA LEU A 185 4.16 -11.23 -2.29
C LEU A 185 3.62 -12.66 -2.47
N MET A 186 2.74 -12.92 -3.45
CA MET A 186 2.26 -14.28 -3.71
C MET A 186 3.40 -15.25 -4.06
N TRP A 187 4.40 -14.81 -4.82
CA TRP A 187 5.60 -15.59 -5.09
C TRP A 187 6.38 -15.89 -3.80
N LEU A 188 6.61 -14.89 -2.95
CA LEU A 188 7.32 -15.02 -1.68
C LEU A 188 6.57 -15.95 -0.69
N LEU A 189 5.25 -15.82 -0.62
CA LEU A 189 4.37 -16.67 0.20
C LEU A 189 4.46 -18.15 -0.21
N ARG A 190 4.52 -18.43 -1.52
CA ARG A 190 4.74 -19.78 -2.08
C ARG A 190 6.16 -20.30 -1.83
N ARG A 191 7.18 -19.45 -1.94
CA ARG A 191 8.61 -19.83 -1.81
C ARG A 191 9.07 -20.08 -0.37
N THR A 192 8.43 -19.49 0.64
CA THR A 192 8.73 -19.82 2.04
C THR A 192 7.56 -19.59 2.98
N ARG A 193 7.41 -20.46 3.98
CA ARG A 193 6.40 -20.35 5.06
C ARG A 193 6.88 -19.60 6.31
N SER A 194 8.19 -19.35 6.45
CA SER A 194 8.75 -18.67 7.64
C SER A 194 8.63 -17.15 7.54
N ALA A 195 7.85 -16.54 8.44
CA ALA A 195 7.73 -15.08 8.55
C ALA A 195 9.10 -14.39 8.70
N ARG A 196 10.00 -14.93 9.55
CA ARG A 196 11.37 -14.40 9.71
C ARG A 196 12.15 -14.39 8.39
N ARG A 197 12.03 -15.43 7.57
CA ARG A 197 12.68 -15.50 6.24
C ARG A 197 12.03 -14.53 5.24
N ARG A 198 10.71 -14.34 5.28
CA ARG A 198 10.00 -13.33 4.47
C ARG A 198 10.50 -11.92 4.82
N THR A 199 10.50 -11.56 6.10
CA THR A 199 11.02 -10.27 6.60
C THR A 199 12.46 -10.04 6.19
N ALA A 200 13.35 -11.03 6.36
CA ALA A 200 14.76 -10.91 5.99
C ALA A 200 14.97 -10.69 4.48
N LEU A 201 14.25 -11.41 3.62
CA LEU A 201 14.32 -11.23 2.16
C LEU A 201 13.80 -9.85 1.72
N VAL A 202 12.74 -9.35 2.35
CA VAL A 202 12.14 -8.06 2.03
C VAL A 202 13.00 -6.89 2.54
N LEU A 203 13.61 -7.01 3.72
CA LEU A 203 14.61 -6.06 4.21
C LEU A 203 15.88 -6.07 3.34
N ALA A 204 16.36 -7.24 2.89
CA ALA A 204 17.47 -7.30 1.93
C ALA A 204 17.14 -6.56 0.62
N GLY A 205 15.88 -6.65 0.15
CA GLY A 205 15.38 -5.83 -0.95
C GLY A 205 15.40 -4.33 -0.65
N ALA A 206 14.97 -3.91 0.55
CA ALA A 206 15.00 -2.51 0.96
C ALA A 206 16.44 -1.94 1.00
N VAL A 207 17.38 -2.74 1.53
CA VAL A 207 18.81 -2.41 1.55
C VAL A 207 19.37 -2.34 0.12
N ALA A 208 19.01 -3.28 -0.76
CA ALA A 208 19.42 -3.23 -2.17
C ALA A 208 18.88 -1.99 -2.92
N ALA A 209 17.64 -1.58 -2.66
CA ALA A 209 17.06 -0.34 -3.21
C ALA A 209 17.84 0.91 -2.76
N TYR A 210 18.19 0.98 -1.47
CA TYR A 210 19.00 2.08 -0.92
C TYR A 210 20.44 2.08 -1.46
N LEU A 211 21.09 0.90 -1.53
CA LEU A 211 22.43 0.76 -2.11
C LEU A 211 22.45 1.10 -3.60
N LEU A 212 21.37 0.81 -4.34
CA LEU A 212 21.23 1.26 -5.74
C LEU A 212 21.14 2.78 -5.84
N ALA A 213 20.38 3.44 -4.96
CA ALA A 213 20.30 4.90 -4.91
C ALA A 213 21.69 5.52 -4.64
N TRP A 214 22.41 4.98 -3.67
CA TRP A 214 23.78 5.38 -3.32
C TRP A 214 24.77 5.14 -4.48
N TRP A 215 24.70 3.99 -5.15
CA TRP A 215 25.53 3.62 -6.30
C TRP A 215 25.34 4.59 -7.46
N VAL A 216 24.09 4.90 -7.83
CA VAL A 216 23.78 5.86 -8.89
C VAL A 216 24.26 7.26 -8.53
N VAL A 217 24.04 7.74 -7.30
CA VAL A 217 24.56 9.05 -6.84
C VAL A 217 26.09 9.11 -6.90
N ARG A 218 26.77 8.02 -6.54
CA ARG A 218 28.23 7.87 -6.64
C ARG A 218 28.78 7.82 -8.08
N GLY A 219 27.90 7.79 -9.09
CA GLY A 219 28.28 7.75 -10.51
C GLY A 219 28.34 6.36 -11.13
N GLY A 220 27.82 5.35 -10.42
CA GLY A 220 27.55 4.05 -11.01
C GLY A 220 26.42 4.08 -12.04
N SER A 221 26.45 3.13 -12.97
CA SER A 221 25.42 2.96 -14.00
C SER A 221 24.06 2.54 -13.41
N THR A 222 22.98 2.91 -14.10
CA THR A 222 21.62 2.44 -13.76
C THR A 222 21.43 0.97 -14.17
N PRO A 223 20.45 0.25 -13.60
CA PRO A 223 20.17 -1.15 -13.97
C PRO A 223 19.68 -1.33 -15.41
N MET A 224 19.26 -0.25 -16.08
CA MET A 224 18.84 -0.23 -17.48
C MET A 224 19.99 0.12 -18.43
N GLY A 225 21.23 0.25 -17.94
CA GLY A 225 22.40 0.63 -18.74
C GLY A 225 22.44 2.10 -19.15
N TRP A 226 21.44 2.91 -18.78
CA TRP A 226 21.38 4.34 -19.13
C TRP A 226 22.54 5.10 -18.49
N PRO A 227 23.35 5.84 -19.28
CA PRO A 227 24.49 6.62 -18.78
C PRO A 227 23.99 7.92 -18.14
N VAL A 228 23.64 7.86 -16.85
CA VAL A 228 23.13 9.04 -16.12
C VAL A 228 24.24 10.01 -15.70
N SER A 229 24.25 11.18 -16.35
CA SER A 229 25.07 12.34 -16.00
C SER A 229 24.24 13.36 -15.19
N GLY A 230 24.85 14.48 -14.80
CA GLY A 230 24.18 15.70 -14.34
C GLY A 230 22.88 15.52 -13.52
N ALA A 231 21.78 16.05 -14.05
CA ALA A 231 20.47 16.06 -13.42
C ALA A 231 19.76 14.70 -13.52
N ASP A 232 19.77 14.04 -14.69
CA ASP A 232 19.37 12.64 -14.92
C ASP A 232 19.74 11.69 -13.76
N ARG A 233 20.96 11.78 -13.23
CA ARG A 233 21.45 10.96 -12.12
C ARG A 233 20.70 11.21 -10.81
N ILE A 234 20.47 12.48 -10.48
CA ILE A 234 19.77 12.91 -9.27
C ILE A 234 18.27 12.59 -9.41
N ASN A 235 17.70 12.85 -10.59
CA ASN A 235 16.34 12.48 -10.96
C ASN A 235 16.13 10.97 -10.82
N PHE A 236 17.00 10.12 -11.37
CA PHE A 236 16.89 8.66 -11.22
C PHE A 236 16.95 8.25 -9.75
N ALA A 237 17.94 8.74 -9.00
CA ALA A 237 18.09 8.40 -7.58
C ALA A 237 16.85 8.78 -6.74
N TYR A 238 16.26 9.95 -7.02
CA TYR A 238 15.15 10.51 -6.23
C TYR A 238 13.74 10.10 -6.69
N LEU A 239 13.54 9.81 -7.98
CA LEU A 239 12.23 9.54 -8.59
C LEU A 239 12.03 8.09 -9.03
N SER A 240 13.09 7.32 -9.30
CA SER A 240 12.93 5.99 -9.87
C SER A 240 12.26 5.02 -8.89
N THR A 241 11.33 4.23 -9.40
CA THR A 241 10.64 3.19 -8.62
C THR A 241 11.60 2.21 -7.91
N PRO A 242 12.70 1.70 -8.53
CA PRO A 242 13.60 0.79 -7.83
C PRO A 242 14.42 1.45 -6.70
N THR A 243 14.77 2.73 -6.78
CA THR A 243 15.48 3.42 -5.67
C THR A 243 14.52 3.84 -4.55
N ARG A 244 13.28 4.21 -4.89
CA ARG A 244 12.25 4.66 -3.94
C ARG A 244 11.40 3.52 -3.34
N ALA A 245 11.61 2.28 -3.79
CA ALA A 245 11.04 1.08 -3.18
C ALA A 245 11.50 0.84 -1.73
N SER A 246 12.55 1.52 -1.24
CA SER A 246 13.09 1.39 0.13
C SER A 246 12.00 1.45 1.21
N GLY A 247 11.24 2.55 1.27
CA GLY A 247 10.20 2.76 2.28
C GLY A 247 9.06 1.75 2.16
N LEU A 248 8.61 1.48 0.94
CA LEU A 248 7.57 0.48 0.65
C LEU A 248 7.98 -0.92 1.14
N LEU A 249 9.24 -1.31 0.93
CA LEU A 249 9.81 -2.58 1.38
C LEU A 249 10.02 -2.62 2.90
N VAL A 250 10.46 -1.52 3.54
CA VAL A 250 10.53 -1.42 5.01
C VAL A 250 9.14 -1.61 5.63
N GLY A 251 8.13 -0.89 5.13
CA GLY A 251 6.74 -1.04 5.58
C GLY A 251 6.21 -2.47 5.37
N ALA A 252 6.47 -3.05 4.20
CA ALA A 252 6.10 -4.43 3.90
C ALA A 252 6.79 -5.44 4.82
N SER A 253 8.05 -5.20 5.21
CA SER A 253 8.78 -6.06 6.14
C SER A 253 8.14 -6.08 7.54
N ALA A 254 7.68 -4.91 8.01
CA ALA A 254 7.01 -4.77 9.30
C ALA A 254 5.67 -5.51 9.34
N ALA A 255 4.92 -5.55 8.24
CA ALA A 255 3.64 -6.27 8.14
C ALA A 255 3.74 -7.78 8.42
N PHE A 256 4.91 -8.41 8.20
CA PHE A 256 5.11 -9.82 8.53
C PHE A 256 5.30 -10.10 10.04
N VAL A 257 5.72 -9.10 10.82
CA VAL A 257 6.12 -9.26 12.24
C VAL A 257 5.25 -8.47 13.24
N TRP A 258 4.66 -7.35 12.81
CA TRP A 258 3.89 -6.45 13.66
C TRP A 258 2.46 -6.29 13.14
N ARG A 259 1.55 -7.14 13.64
CA ARG A 259 0.10 -7.07 13.40
C ARG A 259 -0.62 -7.15 14.76
N PRO A 260 -0.59 -6.08 15.58
CA PRO A 260 -0.84 -6.15 17.02
C PRO A 260 -2.22 -6.69 17.43
N TRP A 261 -3.28 -6.43 16.64
CA TRP A 261 -4.62 -6.97 16.87
C TRP A 261 -4.68 -8.51 16.92
N ARG A 262 -3.68 -9.21 16.36
CA ARG A 262 -3.56 -10.68 16.47
C ARG A 262 -3.07 -11.17 17.83
N ARG A 263 -2.50 -10.30 18.67
CA ARG A 263 -2.05 -10.65 20.03
C ARG A 263 -3.18 -10.63 21.04
N GLN A 264 -4.13 -9.69 20.89
CA GLN A 264 -5.26 -9.48 21.80
C GLN A 264 -6.18 -10.71 21.96
N ILE A 265 -6.09 -11.70 21.07
CA ILE A 265 -6.82 -12.97 21.19
C ILE A 265 -6.18 -13.90 22.25
N ARG A 266 -4.85 -13.88 22.42
CA ARG A 266 -4.13 -14.82 23.31
C ARG A 266 -4.25 -14.51 24.80
N GLU A 267 -4.73 -13.33 25.16
CA GLU A 267 -4.88 -12.88 26.55
C GLU A 267 -6.35 -13.00 27.04
N VAL A 268 -7.28 -13.43 26.16
CA VAL A 268 -8.74 -13.45 26.42
C VAL A 268 -9.31 -14.86 26.59
N ASP A 269 -8.60 -15.92 26.17
CA ASP A 269 -8.97 -17.32 26.48
C ASP A 269 -8.04 -17.96 27.56
N PRO A 270 -8.21 -17.67 28.87
CA PRO A 270 -7.69 -18.50 29.95
C PRO A 270 -8.85 -19.23 30.68
N VAL A 271 -9.48 -20.20 30.01
CA VAL A 271 -10.46 -21.15 30.58
C VAL A 271 -10.22 -22.53 29.98
#